data_AF-A8M7H2-F1
#
_entry.id   AF-A8M7H2-F1
#
_cell.length_a   1.000
_cell.length_b   1.000
_cell.length_c   1.000
_cell.angle_alpha   90.00
_cell.angle_beta   90.00
_cell.angle_gamma   90.00
#
_symmetry.space_group_name_H-M   'P 1'
#
loop_
_entity.id
_entity.type
_entity.pdbx_description
1 polymer ?
#
loop_
_entity_poly.entity_id
_entity_poly.type
_entity_poly.pdbx_seq_one_letter_code
_entity_poly.pdbx_strand_id
1 'polypeptide(L)'
;MERDVSLMEMLHYLDDPESPEVPADYSLTRAATSFDRLALQIESRFSVICKIDRRIQDSAQYGRIEVPATATICGTRIVVLVSKFSPLVMVAADNPGAFFGTDEARAEGRLDVIDLDKVEQVIAQSGYVSIPEEILTVRYDGPTLLQFHGSGEPSWWDRFFGTF
;
A
#
# COMPACT_ATOMS: atom_id res chain seq x y z
N MET A 1 10.31 -4.36 15.63
CA MET A 1 11.54 -3.58 15.87
C MET A 1 12.58 -3.78 14.76
N GLU A 2 13.23 -4.94 14.59
CA GLU A 2 14.23 -5.10 13.49
C GLU A 2 13.61 -4.98 12.09
N ARG A 3 12.41 -5.56 11.88
CA ARG A 3 11.64 -5.42 10.64
C ARG A 3 11.30 -3.96 10.35
N ASP A 4 10.82 -3.23 11.35
CA ASP A 4 10.38 -1.83 11.18
C ASP A 4 11.56 -0.92 10.83
N VAL A 5 12.73 -1.14 11.45
CA VAL A 5 13.98 -0.45 11.11
C VAL A 5 14.35 -0.74 9.65
N SER A 6 14.32 -2.00 9.22
CA SER A 6 14.62 -2.36 7.82
C SER A 6 13.63 -1.76 6.82
N LEU A 7 12.33 -1.68 7.17
CA LEU A 7 11.33 -1.03 6.33
C LEU A 7 11.57 0.48 6.24
N MET A 8 11.87 1.14 7.36
CA MET A 8 12.23 2.57 7.37
C MET A 8 13.49 2.86 6.54
N GLU A 9 14.54 2.04 6.68
CA GLU A 9 15.74 2.15 5.84
C GLU A 9 15.42 2.02 4.35
N MET A 10 14.50 1.12 3.98
CA MET A 10 14.04 0.99 2.61
C MET A 10 13.26 2.22 2.14
N LEU A 11 12.39 2.80 2.98
CA LEU A 11 11.69 4.04 2.66
C LEU A 11 12.68 5.17 2.41
N HIS A 12 13.68 5.35 3.28
CA HIS A 12 14.76 6.31 3.04
C HIS A 12 15.57 6.03 1.77
N TYR A 13 15.83 4.76 1.46
CA TYR A 13 16.58 4.38 0.25
C TYR A 13 15.82 4.71 -1.04
N LEU A 14 14.51 4.54 -1.05
CA LEU A 14 13.65 4.84 -2.21
C LEU A 14 13.33 6.33 -2.34
N ASP A 15 13.65 7.13 -1.32
CA ASP A 15 13.32 8.54 -1.26
C ASP A 15 14.32 9.41 -2.04
N ASP A 16 14.09 9.48 -3.35
CA ASP A 16 14.86 10.35 -4.25
C ASP A 16 14.25 11.77 -4.27
N PRO A 17 14.99 12.80 -3.80
CA PRO A 17 14.53 14.19 -3.79
C PRO A 17 14.43 14.83 -5.19
N GLU A 18 15.08 14.27 -6.20
CA GLU A 18 14.95 14.74 -7.59
C GLU A 18 13.67 14.21 -8.26
N SER A 19 13.04 13.18 -7.66
CA SER A 19 11.94 12.40 -8.23
C SER A 19 10.76 12.27 -7.24
N PRO A 20 10.09 13.38 -6.87
CA PRO A 20 9.09 13.38 -5.80
C PRO A 20 7.78 12.64 -6.16
N GLU A 21 7.34 12.66 -7.42
CA GLU A 21 6.04 12.06 -7.79
C GLU A 21 6.16 10.61 -8.28
N VAL A 22 7.25 10.30 -8.98
CA VAL A 22 7.53 8.98 -9.57
C VAL A 22 9.04 8.74 -9.62
N PRO A 23 9.53 7.50 -9.48
CA PRO A 23 10.96 7.19 -9.68
C PRO A 23 11.49 7.60 -11.05
N ALA A 24 12.77 7.97 -11.14
CA ALA A 24 13.41 8.39 -12.39
C ALA A 24 13.37 7.32 -13.51
N ASP A 25 13.39 6.04 -13.14
CA ASP A 25 13.34 4.90 -14.06
C ASP A 25 11.91 4.32 -14.23
N TYR A 26 10.90 5.07 -13.80
CA TYR A 26 9.51 4.61 -13.80
C TYR A 26 9.03 4.26 -15.22
N SER A 27 8.52 3.04 -15.34
CA SER A 27 7.92 2.54 -16.58
C SER A 27 6.45 2.22 -16.37
N LEU A 28 5.58 3.02 -16.99
CA LEU A 28 4.13 2.83 -16.92
C LEU A 28 3.71 1.41 -17.36
N THR A 29 4.35 0.87 -18.40
CA THR A 29 4.08 -0.48 -18.89
C THR A 29 4.46 -1.55 -17.86
N ARG A 30 5.64 -1.43 -17.22
CA ARG A 30 6.05 -2.38 -16.18
C ARG A 30 5.14 -2.31 -14.95
N ALA A 31 4.76 -1.11 -14.54
CA ALA A 31 3.83 -0.89 -13.43
C ALA A 31 2.46 -1.53 -13.74
N ALA A 32 1.91 -1.30 -14.95
CA ALA A 32 0.65 -1.90 -15.39
C ALA A 32 0.70 -3.43 -15.39
N THR A 33 1.73 -4.03 -16.00
CA THR A 33 1.87 -5.49 -16.04
C THR A 33 2.01 -6.08 -14.64
N SER A 34 2.78 -5.46 -13.76
CA SER A 34 2.99 -5.95 -12.40
C SER A 34 1.71 -5.84 -11.55
N PHE A 35 0.98 -4.73 -11.68
CA PHE A 35 -0.30 -4.52 -11.02
C PHE A 35 -1.38 -5.48 -11.53
N ASP A 36 -1.50 -5.67 -12.85
CA ASP A 36 -2.46 -6.60 -13.45
C ASP A 36 -2.22 -8.03 -12.93
N ARG A 37 -0.95 -8.44 -12.86
CA ARG A 37 -0.56 -9.74 -12.31
C ARG A 37 -0.92 -9.86 -10.83
N LEU A 38 -0.64 -8.83 -10.03
CA LEU A 38 -0.98 -8.81 -8.61
C LEU A 38 -2.50 -8.94 -8.40
N ALA A 39 -3.29 -8.17 -9.14
CA ALA A 39 -4.75 -8.21 -9.07
C ALA A 39 -5.29 -9.61 -9.41
N LEU A 40 -4.85 -10.20 -10.53
CA LEU A 40 -5.27 -11.54 -10.94
C LEU A 40 -4.93 -12.62 -9.90
N GLN A 41 -3.76 -12.51 -9.26
CA GLN A 41 -3.36 -13.44 -8.20
C GLN A 41 -4.23 -13.29 -6.95
N ILE A 42 -4.54 -12.06 -6.53
CA ILE A 42 -5.46 -11.80 -5.41
C ILE A 42 -6.85 -12.35 -5.74
N GLU A 43 -7.40 -12.01 -6.91
CA GLU A 43 -8.69 -12.51 -7.38
C GLU A 43 -8.76 -14.04 -7.34
N SER A 44 -7.70 -14.72 -7.78
CA SER A 44 -7.60 -16.18 -7.75
C SER A 44 -7.63 -16.73 -6.32
N ARG A 45 -6.95 -16.11 -5.35
CA ARG A 45 -6.95 -16.57 -3.95
C ARG A 45 -8.30 -16.41 -3.25
N PHE A 46 -9.06 -15.38 -3.62
CA PHE A 46 -10.39 -15.11 -3.05
C PHE A 46 -11.54 -15.68 -3.91
N SER A 47 -11.25 -16.20 -5.10
CA SER A 47 -12.24 -16.67 -6.08
C SER A 47 -13.32 -15.62 -6.38
N VAL A 48 -12.89 -14.36 -6.53
CA VAL A 48 -13.77 -13.20 -6.75
C VAL A 48 -13.11 -12.21 -7.69
N ILE A 49 -13.92 -11.45 -8.43
CA ILE A 49 -13.43 -10.30 -9.20
C ILE A 49 -13.28 -9.12 -8.23
N CYS A 50 -12.07 -8.55 -8.18
CA CYS A 50 -11.78 -7.41 -7.31
C CYS A 50 -12.19 -6.11 -7.99
N LYS A 51 -12.59 -5.12 -7.20
CA LYS A 51 -12.74 -3.76 -7.73
C LYS A 51 -11.36 -3.13 -7.83
N ILE A 52 -11.05 -2.63 -9.02
CA ILE A 52 -9.78 -1.96 -9.31
C ILE A 52 -10.05 -0.47 -9.54
N ASP A 53 -9.29 0.39 -8.89
CA ASP A 53 -9.27 1.81 -9.18
C ASP A 53 -7.84 2.29 -9.49
N ARG A 54 -7.71 2.90 -10.67
CA ARG A 54 -6.46 3.48 -11.22
C ARG A 54 -6.65 4.95 -11.61
N ARG A 55 -7.78 5.56 -11.28
CA ARG A 55 -8.08 6.97 -11.61
C ARG A 55 -7.49 7.90 -10.57
N ILE A 56 -6.26 7.62 -10.14
CA ILE A 56 -5.56 8.39 -9.13
C ILE A 56 -4.56 9.27 -9.87
N GLN A 57 -4.95 10.54 -10.05
CA GLN A 57 -4.12 11.56 -10.66
C GLN A 57 -3.30 12.26 -9.58
N ASP A 58 -2.14 12.80 -9.96
CA ASP A 58 -1.31 13.66 -9.12
C ASP A 58 -0.92 13.06 -7.75
N SER A 59 -0.75 11.74 -7.72
CA SER A 59 -0.44 10.98 -6.52
C SER A 59 0.71 10.01 -6.77
N ALA A 60 1.51 9.74 -5.74
CA ALA A 60 2.51 8.69 -5.74
C ALA A 60 1.89 7.27 -5.75
N GLN A 61 0.58 7.13 -5.50
CA GLN A 61 -0.16 5.89 -5.64
C GLN A 61 -0.39 5.55 -7.13
N TYR A 62 -0.10 4.31 -7.50
CA TYR A 62 -0.38 3.77 -8.83
C TYR A 62 -1.85 3.33 -8.96
N GLY A 63 -2.37 2.64 -7.96
CA GLY A 63 -3.74 2.15 -7.96
C GLY A 63 -4.12 1.43 -6.67
N ARG A 64 -5.37 0.96 -6.61
CA ARG A 64 -5.88 0.13 -5.52
C ARG A 64 -6.66 -1.08 -6.03
N ILE A 65 -6.58 -2.16 -5.27
CA ILE A 65 -7.31 -3.41 -5.47
C ILE A 65 -8.17 -3.63 -4.22
N GLU A 66 -9.47 -3.83 -4.41
CA GLU A 66 -10.42 -4.06 -3.31
C GLU A 66 -11.00 -5.46 -3.41
N VAL A 67 -10.71 -6.29 -2.41
CA VAL A 67 -11.40 -7.57 -2.17
C VAL A 67 -12.73 -7.24 -1.46
N PRO A 68 -13.89 -7.60 -2.02
CA PRO A 68 -15.17 -7.24 -1.44
C PRO A 68 -15.40 -7.94 -0.10
N ALA A 69 -16.09 -7.26 0.82
CA ALA A 69 -16.49 -7.78 2.13
C ALA A 69 -17.20 -9.14 2.05
N THR A 70 -17.99 -9.39 1.00
CA THR A 70 -18.69 -10.67 0.80
C THR A 70 -17.76 -11.86 0.54
N ALA A 71 -16.49 -11.60 0.22
CA ALA A 71 -15.47 -12.62 -0.04
C ALA A 71 -14.53 -12.85 1.16
N THR A 72 -14.68 -12.09 2.25
CA THR A 72 -13.85 -12.19 3.46
C THR A 72 -14.62 -12.81 4.62
N ILE A 73 -13.89 -13.45 5.54
CA ILE A 73 -14.44 -14.17 6.69
C ILE A 73 -15.15 -13.21 7.65
N CYS A 74 -14.53 -12.06 7.94
CA CYS A 74 -15.06 -11.06 8.88
C CYS A 74 -16.11 -10.13 8.25
N GLY A 75 -16.37 -10.22 6.95
CA GLY A 75 -17.28 -9.29 6.27
C GLY A 75 -16.73 -7.86 6.14
N THR A 76 -15.43 -7.67 6.33
CA THR A 76 -14.72 -6.40 6.09
C THR A 76 -13.96 -6.52 4.78
N ARG A 77 -14.07 -5.52 3.90
CA ARG A 77 -13.30 -5.51 2.65
C ARG A 77 -11.80 -5.39 2.94
N ILE A 78 -10.95 -5.90 2.05
CA ILE A 78 -9.50 -5.69 2.13
C ILE A 78 -9.08 -4.78 0.98
N VAL A 79 -8.30 -3.75 1.27
CA VAL A 79 -7.80 -2.80 0.28
C VAL A 79 -6.29 -2.93 0.18
N VAL A 80 -5.79 -3.16 -1.02
CA VAL A 80 -4.36 -3.18 -1.34
C VAL A 80 -4.03 -1.96 -2.18
N LEU A 81 -3.20 -1.07 -1.66
CA LEU A 81 -2.70 0.11 -2.35
C LEU A 81 -1.32 -0.20 -2.91
N VAL A 82 -1.08 0.17 -4.18
CA VAL A 82 0.21 -0.02 -4.84
C VAL A 82 0.81 1.34 -5.12
N SER A 83 2.05 1.55 -4.67
CA SER A 83 2.82 2.77 -4.95
C SER A 83 3.44 2.73 -6.35
N LYS A 84 3.69 3.89 -6.94
CA LYS A 84 4.57 4.02 -8.12
C LYS A 84 6.04 3.78 -7.75
N PHE A 85 6.39 3.91 -6.47
CA PHE A 85 7.69 3.57 -5.91
C PHE A 85 7.73 2.06 -5.62
N SER A 86 8.11 1.28 -6.62
CA SER A 86 8.32 -0.16 -6.45
C SER A 86 9.46 -0.41 -5.44
N PRO A 87 9.34 -1.41 -4.55
CA PRO A 87 8.33 -2.48 -4.51
C PRO A 87 7.18 -2.23 -3.51
N LEU A 88 6.81 -0.98 -3.20
CA LEU A 88 5.94 -0.68 -2.07
C LEU A 88 4.45 -0.96 -2.33
N VAL A 89 3.83 -1.66 -1.38
CA VAL A 89 2.38 -1.80 -1.26
C VAL A 89 1.94 -1.63 0.19
N MET A 90 0.68 -1.28 0.41
CA MET A 90 0.07 -1.20 1.74
C MET A 90 -1.25 -1.99 1.73
N VAL A 91 -1.52 -2.70 2.81
CA VAL A 91 -2.74 -3.50 2.99
C VAL A 91 -3.52 -2.92 4.15
N ALA A 92 -4.79 -2.62 3.93
CA ALA A 92 -5.72 -2.13 4.94
C ALA A 92 -6.94 -3.04 5.05
N ALA A 93 -7.47 -3.18 6.26
CA ALA A 93 -8.84 -3.61 6.46
C ALA A 93 -9.75 -2.40 6.25
N ASP A 94 -10.68 -2.49 5.30
CA ASP A 94 -11.43 -1.34 4.78
C ASP A 94 -10.50 -0.27 4.17
N ASN A 95 -10.90 1.00 4.15
CA ASN A 95 -10.04 2.09 3.70
C ASN A 95 -8.85 2.30 4.65
N PRO A 96 -7.71 2.78 4.15
CA PRO A 96 -6.67 3.39 4.99
C PRO A 96 -7.28 4.38 5.99
N GLY A 97 -6.82 4.32 7.24
CA GLY A 97 -7.30 5.11 8.36
C GLY A 97 -8.58 4.61 9.03
N ALA A 98 -9.22 3.54 8.50
CA ALA A 98 -10.34 2.90 9.19
C ALA A 98 -9.88 2.16 10.45
N PHE A 99 -8.68 1.61 10.40
CA PHE A 99 -7.92 1.04 11.51
C PHE A 99 -6.49 1.54 11.39
N PHE A 100 -5.77 1.64 12.50
CA PHE A 100 -4.36 1.92 12.56
C PHE A 100 -3.55 0.65 12.28
N GLY A 101 -3.68 0.16 11.03
CA GLY A 101 -3.03 -1.04 10.54
C GLY A 101 -3.82 -2.34 10.70
N THR A 102 -3.23 -3.42 10.18
CA THR A 102 -3.89 -4.73 10.12
C THR A 102 -3.95 -5.43 11.47
N ASP A 103 -3.02 -5.15 12.38
CA ASP A 103 -2.99 -5.75 13.72
C ASP A 103 -4.14 -5.23 14.60
N GLU A 104 -4.46 -3.93 14.55
CA GLU A 104 -5.64 -3.38 15.23
C GLU A 104 -6.93 -3.99 14.66
N ALA A 105 -7.08 -4.02 13.33
CA ALA A 105 -8.23 -4.62 12.68
C ALA A 105 -8.44 -6.10 13.08
N ARG A 106 -7.35 -6.86 13.25
CA ARG A 106 -7.39 -8.25 13.74
C ARG A 106 -7.81 -8.33 15.21
N ALA A 107 -7.25 -7.47 16.07
CA ALA A 107 -7.60 -7.43 17.48
C ALA A 107 -9.09 -7.10 17.69
N GLU A 108 -9.67 -6.27 16.81
CA GLU A 108 -11.10 -5.95 16.82
C GLU A 108 -12.00 -6.99 16.15
N GLY A 109 -11.45 -8.09 15.63
CA GLY A 109 -12.20 -9.12 14.92
C GLY A 109 -12.74 -8.65 13.55
N ARG A 110 -12.16 -7.58 13.00
CA ARG A 110 -12.53 -6.99 11.71
C ARG A 110 -11.70 -7.52 10.56
N LEU A 111 -10.59 -8.19 10.81
CA LEU A 111 -9.77 -8.84 9.81
C LEU A 111 -9.38 -10.24 10.28
N ASP A 112 -9.62 -11.24 9.43
CA ASP A 112 -9.21 -12.62 9.70
C ASP A 112 -7.77 -12.87 9.23
N VAL A 113 -7.00 -13.62 10.01
CA VAL A 113 -5.60 -13.94 9.70
C VAL A 113 -5.45 -14.72 8.39
N ILE A 114 -6.41 -15.60 8.06
CA ILE A 114 -6.36 -16.41 6.84
C ILE A 114 -6.52 -15.52 5.61
N ASP A 115 -7.38 -14.50 5.69
CA ASP A 115 -7.58 -13.57 4.58
C ASP A 115 -6.38 -12.63 4.42
N LEU A 116 -5.79 -12.15 5.52
CA LEU A 116 -4.54 -11.38 5.47
C LEU A 116 -3.40 -12.21 4.87
N ASP A 117 -3.20 -13.44 5.34
CA ASP A 117 -2.14 -14.34 4.84
C ASP A 117 -2.25 -14.60 3.33
N LYS A 118 -3.47 -14.74 2.79
CA LYS A 118 -3.68 -14.89 1.34
C LYS A 118 -3.10 -13.70 0.57
N VAL A 119 -3.36 -12.48 1.05
CA VAL A 119 -2.90 -11.24 0.41
C VAL A 119 -1.39 -11.09 0.57
N GLU A 120 -0.86 -11.27 1.77
CA GLU A 120 0.58 -11.13 2.04
C GLU A 120 1.43 -12.13 1.25
N GLN A 121 0.96 -13.38 1.12
CA GLN A 121 1.65 -14.38 0.29
C GLN A 121 1.71 -13.97 -1.18
N VAL A 122 0.61 -13.44 -1.73
CA VAL A 122 0.55 -12.98 -3.12
C VAL A 122 1.47 -11.78 -3.34
N ILE A 123 1.50 -10.83 -2.40
CA ILE A 123 2.41 -9.68 -2.40
C ILE A 123 3.87 -10.14 -2.44
N ALA A 124 4.26 -11.03 -1.52
CA ALA A 124 5.62 -11.55 -1.43
C ALA A 124 6.03 -12.31 -2.70
N GLN A 125 5.14 -13.16 -3.25
CA GLN A 125 5.38 -13.91 -4.50
C GLN A 125 5.48 -13.00 -5.73
N SER A 126 4.85 -11.83 -5.69
CA SER A 126 4.92 -10.83 -6.76
C SER A 126 6.16 -9.94 -6.68
N GLY A 127 6.97 -10.05 -5.62
CA GLY A 127 8.15 -9.22 -5.39
C GLY A 127 7.83 -7.83 -4.81
N TYR A 128 6.61 -7.63 -4.32
CA TYR A 128 6.22 -6.44 -3.58
C TYR A 128 6.54 -6.60 -2.08
N VAL A 129 6.66 -5.47 -1.38
CA VAL A 129 6.86 -5.40 0.06
C VAL A 129 5.71 -4.64 0.67
N SER A 130 5.01 -5.29 1.60
CA SER A 130 3.94 -4.64 2.37
C SER A 130 4.52 -3.78 3.48
N ILE A 131 4.17 -2.50 3.45
CA ILE A 131 4.49 -1.53 4.50
C ILE A 131 3.25 -1.36 5.39
N PRO A 132 3.38 -1.58 6.71
CA PRO A 132 2.31 -1.30 7.67
C PRO A 132 1.93 0.19 7.65
N GLU A 133 0.66 0.46 7.91
CA GLU A 133 0.12 1.82 7.99
C GLU A 133 0.77 2.62 9.13
N GLU A 134 1.06 1.94 10.22
CA GLU A 134 1.73 2.46 11.41
C GLU A 134 3.11 3.03 11.08
N ILE A 135 3.81 2.44 10.08
CA ILE A 135 5.09 2.94 9.60
C ILE A 135 4.89 4.12 8.65
N LEU A 136 3.91 4.04 7.74
CA LEU A 136 3.64 5.10 6.77
C LEU A 136 3.13 6.39 7.43
N THR A 137 2.46 6.27 8.58
CA THR A 137 1.93 7.41 9.35
C THR A 137 2.98 8.08 10.24
N VAL A 138 4.19 7.50 10.35
CA VAL A 138 5.32 8.16 11.02
C VAL A 138 5.65 9.45 10.27
N ARG A 139 6.00 10.49 11.04
CA ARG A 139 6.46 11.76 10.50
C ARG A 139 7.57 11.54 9.49
N TYR A 140 7.44 12.21 8.36
CA TYR A 140 8.42 12.23 7.31
C TYR A 140 9.70 12.94 7.77
N ASP A 141 10.83 12.25 7.65
CA ASP A 141 12.17 12.74 7.98
C ASP A 141 13.18 12.48 6.85
N GLY A 142 12.70 12.26 5.62
CA GLY A 142 13.51 12.07 4.43
C GLY A 142 13.98 13.39 3.76
N PRO A 143 14.82 13.29 2.71
CA PRO A 143 15.44 14.44 2.05
C PRO A 143 14.54 15.23 1.09
N THR A 144 13.41 14.69 0.66
CA THR A 144 12.51 15.29 -0.34
C THR A 144 11.70 16.43 0.25
N LEU A 145 11.71 17.58 -0.43
CA LEU A 145 10.82 18.69 -0.09
C LEU A 145 9.41 18.41 -0.61
N LEU A 146 8.56 17.85 0.25
CA LEU A 146 7.17 17.55 -0.08
C LEU A 146 6.33 18.82 -0.16
N GLN A 147 5.61 19.00 -1.27
CA GLN A 147 4.55 20.01 -1.36
C GLN A 147 3.34 19.52 -0.58
N PHE A 148 3.35 19.75 0.73
CA PHE A 148 2.29 19.34 1.64
C PHE A 148 1.26 20.45 1.83
N HIS A 149 0.00 20.16 1.52
CA HIS A 149 -1.12 21.11 1.62
C HIS A 149 -2.00 20.90 2.87
N GLY A 150 -1.65 19.96 3.75
CA GLY A 150 -2.39 19.66 4.98
C GLY A 150 -2.00 20.54 6.17
N SER A 151 -2.76 20.43 7.27
CA SER A 151 -2.37 21.02 8.56
C SER A 151 -1.53 20.01 9.35
N GLY A 152 -0.23 20.29 9.55
CA GLY A 152 0.66 19.41 10.32
C GLY A 152 2.02 19.22 9.65
N GLU A 153 2.75 18.19 10.09
CA GLU A 153 3.98 17.72 9.44
C GLU A 153 3.63 16.57 8.48
N PRO A 154 4.25 16.49 7.29
CA PRO A 154 4.02 15.37 6.38
C PRO A 154 4.52 14.06 6.99
N SER A 155 4.05 12.95 6.45
CA SER A 155 4.33 11.57 6.81
C SER A 155 4.90 10.79 5.62
N TRP A 156 5.42 9.60 5.86
CA TRP A 156 5.89 8.71 4.79
C TRP A 156 4.79 8.29 3.83
N TRP A 157 3.52 8.29 4.28
CA TRP A 157 2.34 8.15 3.44
C TRP A 157 2.30 9.21 2.35
N ASP A 158 2.50 10.47 2.72
CA ASP A 158 2.43 11.61 1.80
C ASP A 158 3.51 11.51 0.71
N ARG A 159 4.67 10.94 1.05
CA ARG A 159 5.77 10.68 0.11
C ARG A 159 5.45 9.58 -0.91
N PHE A 160 4.89 8.45 -0.47
CA PHE A 160 4.84 7.22 -1.26
C PHE A 160 3.45 6.81 -1.75
N PHE A 161 2.39 7.36 -1.18
CA PHE A 161 1.01 7.13 -1.61
C PHE A 161 0.26 8.44 -1.89
N GLY A 162 0.75 9.57 -1.37
CA GLY A 162 0.23 10.90 -1.64
C GLY A 162 -0.95 11.31 -0.74
N THR A 163 -1.24 12.60 -0.74
CA THR A 163 -2.39 13.20 -0.04
C THR A 163 -3.65 13.16 -0.90
N PHE A 164 -4.81 12.93 -0.28
CA PHE A 164 -6.14 13.02 -0.91
C PHE A 164 -6.62 14.48 -1.07
#